data_AF-A0A3L7PWN6-F1
#
_entry.id   AF-A0A3L7PWN6-F1
#
_cell.length_a   1.000
_cell.length_b   1.000
_cell.length_c   1.000
_cell.angle_alpha   90.00
_cell.angle_beta   90.00
_cell.angle_gamma   90.00
#
_symmetry.space_group_name_H-M   'P 1'
#
loop_
_entity.id
_entity.type
_entity.pdbx_description
1 polymer ?
#
loop_
_entity_poly.entity_id
_entity_poly.type
_entity_poly.pdbx_seq_one_letter_code
_entity_poly.pdbx_strand_id
1 'polypeptide(L)'
;MDPKIHRPHAQCCRTGHGFQPGDSIVSALVRTPEGLLRTDTLATAWTGAPEKAVAWWRSTFPKPDATGAVLAPNDVLLDIVEQLDGQEPEAALRYLLALQLVRRRVLRFVDQPTNTSATSRAPASTEA
;
A
#
# COMPACT_ATOMS: atom_id res chain seq x y z
N MET A 1 0.97 -12.17 -5.15
CA MET A 1 2.25 -12.49 -4.48
C MET A 1 2.71 -11.23 -3.78
N ASP A 2 2.60 -11.18 -2.45
CA ASP A 2 3.08 -10.02 -1.69
C ASP A 2 4.62 -9.99 -1.71
N PRO A 3 5.25 -8.88 -2.10
CA PRO A 3 6.70 -8.79 -2.04
C PRO A 3 7.15 -8.93 -0.58
N LYS A 4 8.09 -9.84 -0.32
CA LYS A 4 8.73 -9.96 1.00
C LYS A 4 9.59 -8.72 1.23
N ILE A 5 9.19 -7.88 2.17
CA ILE A 5 9.97 -6.72 2.60
C ILE A 5 10.67 -7.09 3.91
N HIS A 6 11.98 -6.87 3.96
CA HIS A 6 12.76 -7.10 5.19
C HIS A 6 12.25 -6.24 6.36
N ARG A 7 12.37 -6.78 7.58
CA ARG A 7 12.00 -6.05 8.79
C ARG A 7 12.88 -4.80 8.93
N PRO A 8 12.32 -3.67 9.42
CA PRO A 8 13.11 -2.48 9.71
C PRO A 8 14.20 -2.82 10.74
N HIS A 9 15.42 -2.33 10.49
CA HIS A 9 16.47 -2.37 11.50
C HIS A 9 16.38 -1.08 12.31
N ALA A 10 16.50 -1.17 13.64
CA ALA A 10 16.47 -0.01 14.54
C ALA A 10 17.78 0.80 14.50
N GLN A 11 18.40 0.93 13.32
CA GLN A 11 19.65 1.64 13.11
C GLN A 11 19.70 2.28 11.72
N CYS A 12 20.41 3.40 11.65
CA CYS A 12 20.69 4.12 10.41
C CYS A 12 21.60 3.30 9.50
N CYS A 13 21.17 3.00 8.28
CA CYS A 13 21.97 2.21 7.34
C CYS A 13 23.22 2.94 6.83
N ARG A 14 23.32 4.27 6.98
CA ARG A 14 24.48 5.05 6.53
C ARG A 14 25.52 5.29 7.63
N THR A 15 25.08 5.48 8.87
CA THR A 15 25.96 5.83 9.99
C THR A 15 26.15 4.69 10.99
N GLY A 16 25.30 3.66 10.95
CA GLY A 16 25.30 2.56 11.93
C GLY A 16 24.72 2.93 13.29
N HIS A 17 24.36 4.20 13.53
CA HIS A 17 23.79 4.63 14.81
C HIS A 17 22.38 4.06 15.01
N GLY A 18 22.14 3.52 16.21
CA GLY A 18 20.80 3.09 16.63
C GLY A 18 19.84 4.27 16.74
N PHE A 19 18.62 4.12 16.22
CA PHE A 19 17.60 5.15 16.28
C PHE A 19 17.12 5.38 17.70
N GLN A 20 16.90 6.65 18.05
CA GLN A 20 16.31 7.08 19.30
C GLN A 20 14.83 7.46 19.09
N PRO A 21 13.97 7.27 20.10
CA PRO A 21 12.59 7.76 20.03
C PRO A 21 12.52 9.24 19.67
N GLY A 22 11.73 9.57 18.64
CA GLY A 22 11.63 10.94 18.13
C GLY A 22 12.56 11.27 16.96
N ASP A 23 13.51 10.39 16.62
CA ASP A 23 14.38 10.58 15.46
C ASP A 23 13.56 10.67 14.18
N SER A 24 13.88 11.67 13.35
CA SER A 24 13.34 11.74 11.99
C SER A 24 14.10 10.77 11.09
N ILE A 25 13.37 9.84 10.48
CA ILE A 25 13.91 8.78 9.63
C ILE A 25 13.35 8.93 8.23
N VAL A 26 14.20 8.76 7.22
CA VAL A 26 13.79 8.54 5.84
C VAL A 26 13.95 7.05 5.53
N SER A 27 12.83 6.42 5.20
CA SER A 27 12.77 5.02 4.75
C SER A 27 12.67 4.99 3.24
N ALA A 28 13.37 4.06 2.60
CA ALA A 28 13.27 3.81 1.17
C ALA A 28 13.07 2.32 0.88
N LEU A 29 12.27 2.01 -0.13
CA LEU A 29 12.18 0.69 -0.74
C LEU A 29 13.01 0.67 -2.01
N VAL A 30 13.99 -0.22 -2.07
CA VAL A 30 14.94 -0.35 -3.17
C VAL A 30 14.78 -1.72 -3.81
N ARG A 31 14.74 -1.75 -5.14
CA ARG A 31 14.66 -3.01 -5.90
C ARG A 31 16.04 -3.65 -6.04
N THR A 32 16.16 -4.90 -5.60
CA THR A 32 17.37 -5.74 -5.72
C THR A 32 17.03 -7.00 -6.52
N PRO A 33 18.04 -7.78 -6.98
CA PRO A 33 17.80 -9.08 -7.63
C PRO A 33 17.00 -10.06 -6.76
N GLU A 34 17.10 -9.94 -5.43
CA GLU A 34 16.45 -10.81 -4.43
C GLU A 34 15.05 -10.31 -4.02
N GLY A 35 14.65 -9.10 -4.42
CA GLY A 35 13.33 -8.55 -4.13
C GLY A 35 13.32 -7.06 -3.76
N LEU A 36 12.50 -6.70 -2.77
CA LEU A 36 12.42 -5.33 -2.24
C LEU A 36 13.12 -5.26 -0.88
N LEU A 37 14.16 -4.43 -0.81
CA LEU A 37 14.86 -4.12 0.42
C LEU A 37 14.38 -2.79 0.98
N ARG A 38 14.07 -2.76 2.29
CA ARG A 38 13.85 -1.52 3.01
C ARG A 38 15.17 -1.04 3.62
N THR A 39 15.50 0.23 3.40
CA THR A 39 16.62 0.92 4.05
C THR A 39 16.12 2.11 4.85
N ASP A 40 16.56 2.25 6.09
CA ASP A 40 16.18 3.34 6.98
C ASP A 40 17.41 4.21 7.29
N THR A 41 17.32 5.52 7.09
CA THR A 41 18.41 6.50 7.31
C THR A 41 17.91 7.62 8.21
N LEU A 42 18.76 8.13 9.11
CA LEU A 42 18.47 9.40 9.80
C LEU A 42 18.26 10.50 8.77
N ALA A 43 17.27 11.37 8.97
CA ALA A 43 16.99 12.46 8.05
C ALA A 43 18.20 13.38 7.86
N THR A 44 19.05 13.52 8.88
CA THR A 44 20.32 14.28 8.84
C THR A 44 21.40 13.61 7.99
N ALA A 45 21.34 12.29 7.79
CA ALA A 45 22.28 11.52 6.98
C ALA A 45 21.74 11.19 5.57
N TRP A 46 20.51 11.61 5.26
CA TRP A 46 19.86 11.35 3.98
C TRP A 46 20.44 12.23 2.87
N THR A 47 20.91 11.61 1.79
CA THR A 47 21.49 12.30 0.63
C THR A 47 20.63 12.24 -0.63
N GLY A 48 19.39 11.78 -0.51
CA GLY A 48 18.49 11.53 -1.65
C GLY A 48 18.15 10.06 -1.82
N ALA A 49 17.17 9.80 -2.67
CA ALA A 49 16.69 8.44 -2.94
C ALA A 49 17.80 7.61 -3.60
N PRO A 50 18.09 6.39 -3.10
CA PRO A 50 19.02 5.48 -3.74
C PRO A 50 18.62 5.15 -5.18
N GLU A 51 19.60 4.74 -5.99
CA GLU A 51 19.32 4.17 -7.30
C GLU A 51 18.34 2.99 -7.16
N LYS A 52 17.39 2.85 -8.10
CA LYS A 52 16.35 1.80 -8.08
C LYS A 52 15.40 1.87 -6.88
N ALA A 53 15.34 3.00 -6.17
CA ALA A 53 14.29 3.26 -5.21
C ALA A 53 12.93 3.29 -5.91
N VAL A 54 11.99 2.48 -5.44
CA VAL A 54 10.60 2.45 -5.94
C VAL A 54 9.71 3.43 -5.17
N ALA A 55 10.06 3.71 -3.91
CA ALA A 55 9.36 4.65 -3.04
C ALA A 55 10.27 5.05 -1.88
N TRP A 56 10.00 6.22 -1.29
CA TRP A 56 10.60 6.64 -0.03
C TRP A 56 9.61 7.53 0.73
N TRP A 57 9.72 7.54 2.06
CA TRP A 57 8.85 8.33 2.93
C TRP A 57 9.58 8.75 4.20
N ARG A 58 9.12 9.84 4.80
CA ARG A 58 9.59 10.30 6.12
C ARG A 58 8.70 9.71 7.21
N SER A 59 9.31 9.39 8.34
CA SER A 59 8.62 8.96 9.54
C SER A 59 9.39 9.39 10.78
N THR A 60 8.78 9.23 11.94
CA THR A 60 9.42 9.46 13.24
C THR A 60 9.59 8.12 13.93
N PHE A 61 10.78 7.85 14.48
CA PHE A 61 11.00 6.63 15.24
C PHE A 61 10.08 6.61 16.48
N PRO A 62 9.28 5.56 16.67
CA PRO A 62 8.24 5.55 17.69
C PRO A 62 8.85 5.57 19.10
N LYS A 63 8.14 6.21 20.03
CA LYS A 63 8.36 5.96 21.46
C LYS A 63 7.84 4.57 21.82
N PRO A 64 8.39 3.90 22.85
CA PRO A 64 7.91 2.58 23.28
C PRO A 64 6.38 2.53 23.51
N ASP A 65 5.82 3.61 24.06
CA ASP A 65 4.39 3.71 24.39
C ASP A 65 3.56 4.42 23.30
N ALA A 66 4.14 4.66 22.12
CA ALA A 66 3.43 5.35 21.06
C ALA A 66 2.36 4.43 20.45
N THR A 67 1.09 4.72 20.74
CA THR A 67 -0.02 4.21 19.94
C THR A 67 -0.06 4.95 18.61
N GLY A 68 0.05 4.22 17.50
CA GLY A 68 -0.02 4.79 16.16
C GLY A 68 -1.33 5.53 15.90
N ALA A 69 -1.41 6.27 14.80
CA ALA A 69 -2.61 7.01 14.42
C ALA A 69 -3.81 6.05 14.32
N VAL A 70 -4.86 6.36 15.07
CA VAL A 70 -6.14 5.65 15.00
C VAL A 70 -6.95 6.31 13.88
N LEU A 71 -7.18 5.59 12.78
CA LEU A 71 -8.11 6.06 11.76
C LEU A 71 -9.54 5.99 12.29
N ALA A 72 -10.43 6.73 11.62
CA ALA A 72 -11.86 6.69 11.88
C ALA A 72 -12.43 5.25 11.83
N PRO A 73 -13.60 5.05 12.48
CA PRO A 73 -14.40 3.83 12.34
C PRO A 73 -14.67 3.45 10.88
N ASN A 74 -14.91 2.16 10.63
CA ASN A 74 -14.96 1.62 9.26
C ASN A 74 -16.13 2.18 8.43
N ASP A 75 -17.28 2.42 9.06
CA ASP A 75 -18.45 3.08 8.49
C ASP A 75 -18.12 4.49 8.00
N VAL A 76 -17.47 5.30 8.84
CA VAL A 76 -17.03 6.66 8.45
C VAL A 76 -16.05 6.62 7.27
N LEU A 77 -15.13 5.64 7.27
CA LEU A 77 -14.18 5.50 6.16
C LEU A 77 -14.84 5.04 4.86
N LEU A 78 -15.90 4.22 4.93
CA LEU A 78 -16.69 3.82 3.77
C LEU A 78 -17.43 5.02 3.18
N ASP A 79 -18.08 5.83 4.02
CA ASP A 79 -18.76 7.06 3.59
C ASP A 79 -17.80 8.01 2.86
N ILE A 80 -16.57 8.16 3.35
CA ILE A 80 -15.55 8.98 2.68
C ILE A 80 -15.18 8.39 1.31
N VAL A 81 -15.02 7.08 1.19
CA VAL A 81 -14.71 6.44 -0.10
C VAL A 81 -15.82 6.69 -1.12
N GLU A 82 -17.09 6.71 -0.70
CA GLU A 82 -18.23 7.06 -1.55
C GLU A 82 -18.26 8.55 -1.90
N GLN A 83 -18.00 9.44 -0.94
CA GLN A 83 -17.97 10.88 -1.17
C GLN A 83 -16.89 11.31 -2.18
N LEU A 84 -15.75 10.62 -2.20
CA LEU A 84 -14.66 10.90 -3.13
C LEU A 84 -14.91 10.34 -4.55
N ASP A 85 -16.08 9.74 -4.83
CA ASP A 85 -16.40 9.25 -6.16
C ASP A 85 -16.50 10.37 -7.20
N GLY A 86 -15.96 10.14 -8.40
CA GLY A 86 -15.91 11.12 -9.48
C GLY A 86 -14.98 12.32 -9.23
N GLN A 87 -14.29 12.39 -8.09
CA GLN A 87 -13.35 13.48 -7.78
C GLN A 87 -11.94 13.12 -8.26
N GLU A 88 -11.62 13.42 -9.53
CA GLU A 88 -10.31 13.14 -10.13
C GLU A 88 -9.09 13.59 -9.28
N PRO A 89 -9.08 14.80 -8.67
CA PRO A 89 -7.96 15.21 -7.82
C PRO A 89 -7.75 14.31 -6.59
N GLU A 90 -8.82 13.66 -6.13
CA GLU A 90 -8.83 12.82 -4.93
C GLU A 90 -8.77 11.32 -5.23
N ALA A 91 -8.63 10.93 -6.50
CA ALA A 91 -8.58 9.53 -6.91
C ALA A 91 -7.47 8.75 -6.17
N ALA A 92 -6.32 9.38 -5.94
CA ALA A 92 -5.22 8.79 -5.18
C ALA A 92 -5.59 8.55 -3.71
N LEU A 93 -6.24 9.52 -3.06
CA LEU A 93 -6.69 9.39 -1.68
C LEU A 93 -7.76 8.29 -1.56
N ARG A 94 -8.75 8.31 -2.45
CA ARG A 94 -9.82 7.29 -2.52
C ARG A 94 -9.23 5.89 -2.66
N TYR A 95 -8.25 5.73 -3.55
CA TYR A 95 -7.56 4.45 -3.75
C TYR A 95 -6.84 3.98 -2.49
N LEU A 96 -6.09 4.85 -1.82
CA LEU A 96 -5.36 4.51 -0.59
C LEU A 96 -6.31 4.13 0.56
N LEU A 97 -7.43 4.86 0.71
CA LEU A 97 -8.48 4.52 1.68
C LEU A 97 -9.13 3.17 1.39
N ALA A 98 -9.49 2.91 0.12
CA ALA A 98 -10.04 1.63 -0.29
C ALA A 98 -9.06 0.47 -0.02
N LEU A 99 -7.78 0.62 -0.35
CA LEU A 99 -6.75 -0.37 -0.03
C LEU A 99 -6.63 -0.60 1.48
N GLN A 100 -6.70 0.46 2.28
CA GLN A 100 -6.66 0.34 3.74
C GLN A 100 -7.87 -0.44 4.29
N LEU A 101 -9.06 -0.25 3.71
CA LEU A 101 -10.26 -1.00 4.04
C LEU A 101 -10.18 -2.48 3.59
N VAL A 102 -9.52 -2.78 2.47
CA VAL A 102 -9.20 -4.16 2.07
C VAL A 102 -8.26 -4.82 3.09
N ARG A 103 -7.21 -4.12 3.54
CA ARG A 103 -6.30 -4.63 4.59
C ARG A 103 -7.01 -4.90 5.92
N ARG A 104 -8.05 -4.12 6.23
CA ARG A 104 -8.94 -4.33 7.39
C ARG A 104 -9.99 -5.41 7.19
N ARG A 105 -10.05 -6.04 6.00
CA ARG A 105 -11.07 -7.02 5.59
C ARG A 105 -12.51 -6.46 5.59
N VAL A 106 -12.66 -5.15 5.42
CA VAL A 106 -13.96 -4.48 5.25
C VAL A 106 -14.41 -4.55 3.80
N LEU A 107 -13.48 -4.30 2.88
CA LEU A 107 -13.68 -4.45 1.43
C LEU A 107 -12.94 -5.68 0.90
N ARG A 108 -13.41 -6.19 -0.24
CA ARG A 108 -12.72 -7.22 -1.01
C ARG A 108 -12.84 -6.92 -2.49
N PHE A 109 -11.88 -7.40 -3.28
CA PHE A 109 -12.05 -7.45 -4.72
C PHE A 109 -13.18 -8.45 -5.05
N VAL A 110 -14.05 -8.05 -5.97
CA VAL A 110 -15.07 -8.94 -6.52
C VAL A 110 -14.48 -9.54 -7.78
N ASP A 111 -14.39 -10.86 -7.85
CA ASP A 111 -13.99 -11.54 -9.09
C ASP A 111 -14.98 -11.15 -10.18
N GLN A 112 -14.47 -10.67 -11.31
CA GLN A 112 -15.32 -10.42 -12.46
C GLN A 112 -15.80 -11.80 -12.94
N PRO A 113 -17.12 -12.07 -13.02
CA PRO A 113 -17.58 -13.30 -13.63
C PRO A 113 -17.04 -13.31 -15.07
N THR A 114 -16.17 -14.27 -15.38
CA THR A 114 -15.78 -14.55 -16.76
C THR A 114 -17.07 -14.74 -17.53
N ASN A 115 -17.37 -13.78 -18.40
CA ASN A 115 -18.56 -13.82 -19.21
C ASN A 115 -18.41 -14.97 -20.22
N THR A 116 -18.75 -16.19 -19.79
CA THR A 116 -18.95 -17.34 -20.67
C THR A 116 -20.29 -17.12 -21.39
N SER A 117 -20.28 -16.24 -22.39
CA SER A 117 -21.34 -16.15 -23.38
C SER A 117 -20.75 -16.21 -24.80
N ALA A 118 -20.54 -17.45 -25.25
CA ALA A 118 -20.53 -17.89 -26.66
C ALA A 118 -20.62 -19.44 -26.58
N THR A 119 -21.66 -20.12 -27.05
CA THR A 119 -22.27 -20.01 -28.38
C THR A 119 -23.74 -20.41 -28.34
N SER A 120 -24.55 -19.46 -28.80
CA SER A 120 -25.75 -19.60 -29.64
C SER A 120 -26.44 -20.97 -29.71
N ARG A 121 -27.66 -20.98 -29.16
CA ARG A 121 -28.75 -21.87 -29.57
C ARG A 121 -29.31 -21.35 -30.89
N ALA A 122 -29.37 -22.19 -31.92
CA ALA A 122 -30.12 -21.95 -33.17
C ALA A 122 -30.81 -23.26 -33.62
N PRO A 123 -31.91 -23.18 -34.40
CA PRO A 123 -33.16 -23.88 -34.09
C PRO A 123 -33.39 -25.19 -34.87
N ALA A 124 -34.49 -25.84 -34.48
CA ALA A 124 -35.06 -27.07 -35.01
C ALA A 124 -35.08 -27.16 -36.54
N SER A 125 -34.68 -28.32 -37.05
CA SER A 125 -34.87 -28.73 -38.44
C SER A 125 -36.31 -29.22 -38.67
N THR A 126 -36.86 -28.71 -39.77
CA THR A 126 -38.16 -28.95 -40.42
C THR A 126 -38.43 -30.39 -40.85
N GLU A 127 -39.74 -30.70 -40.96
CA GLU A 127 -40.46 -31.79 -41.64
C GLU A 127 -39.71 -32.66 -42.66
N ALA A 128 -39.95 -33.99 -42.58
CA ALA A 128 -40.56 -34.82 -43.63
C ALA A 128 -41.00 -36.18 -43.03
#